data_AF-A0A7Y5BXR4-F1
#
_entry.id   AF-A0A7Y5BXR4-F1
#
_cell.length_a   1.000
_cell.length_b   1.000
_cell.length_c   1.000
_cell.angle_alpha   90.00
_cell.angle_beta   90.00
_cell.angle_gamma   90.00
#
_symmetry.space_group_name_H-M   'P 1'
#
loop_
_entity.id
_entity.type
_entity.pdbx_description
1 polymer ?
#
loop_
_entity_poly.entity_id
_entity_poly.type
_entity_poly.pdbx_seq_one_letter_code
_entity_poly.pdbx_strand_id
1 'polypeptide(L)'
;GRIRRAIDLRAANSVLIKLNQIGTLTETLEAIESAQRAGWTAVISHRSGETEDDFIADLAVATGAGQIKTGAPARSERTAKYNRLLDIEAALGGEAHYAGWSCIRQLGPKPVREEAARPRPRAERRRPPRTRH
;
A
#
# COMPACT_ATOMS: atom_id res chain seq x y z
N GLY A 1 5.99 -10.86 -19.66
CA GLY A 1 4.98 -10.87 -18.58
C GLY A 1 4.10 -9.64 -18.64
N ARG A 2 2.92 -9.66 -17.98
CA ARG A 2 1.98 -8.52 -17.94
C ARG A 2 2.59 -7.24 -17.37
N ILE A 3 3.46 -7.37 -16.36
CA ILE A 3 4.18 -6.24 -15.75
C ILE A 3 5.04 -5.50 -16.79
N ARG A 4 5.89 -6.24 -17.53
CA ARG A 4 6.74 -5.66 -18.58
C ARG A 4 5.93 -4.87 -19.62
N ARG A 5 4.85 -5.48 -20.14
CA ARG A 5 3.95 -4.79 -21.09
C ARG A 5 3.35 -3.52 -20.49
N ALA A 6 2.95 -3.54 -19.22
CA ALA A 6 2.36 -2.39 -18.56
C ALA A 6 3.40 -1.27 -18.29
N ILE A 7 4.66 -1.63 -18.04
CA ILE A 7 5.80 -0.69 -17.98
C ILE A 7 6.03 -0.04 -19.34
N ASP A 8 6.13 -0.84 -20.41
CA ASP A 8 6.38 -0.35 -21.77
C ASP A 8 5.28 0.62 -22.24
N LEU A 9 4.02 0.34 -21.86
CA LEU A 9 2.86 1.18 -22.17
C LEU A 9 2.64 2.34 -21.18
N ARG A 10 3.48 2.47 -20.14
CA ARG A 10 3.29 3.44 -19.04
C ARG A 10 1.86 3.40 -18.45
N ALA A 11 1.29 2.21 -18.32
CA ALA A 11 -0.11 2.02 -17.97
C ALA A 11 -0.39 2.09 -16.45
N ALA A 12 0.65 1.99 -15.62
CA ALA A 12 0.57 2.03 -14.16
C ALA A 12 1.88 2.51 -13.55
N ASN A 13 1.93 2.58 -12.22
CA ASN A 13 3.11 2.96 -11.43
C ASN A 13 3.26 2.12 -10.15
N SER A 14 2.45 1.07 -10.02
CA SER A 14 2.41 0.18 -8.87
C SER A 14 1.82 -1.16 -9.28
N VAL A 15 2.23 -2.24 -8.63
CA VAL A 15 1.72 -3.59 -8.85
C VAL A 15 1.31 -4.23 -7.52
N LEU A 16 0.17 -4.91 -7.53
CA LEU A 16 -0.30 -5.71 -6.40
C LEU A 16 0.20 -7.15 -6.56
N ILE A 17 1.08 -7.59 -5.68
CA ILE A 17 1.74 -8.91 -5.73
C ILE A 17 0.96 -9.91 -4.89
N LYS A 18 0.53 -11.01 -5.51
CA LYS A 18 -0.20 -12.11 -4.87
C LYS A 18 0.54 -13.40 -5.18
N LEU A 19 1.26 -13.96 -4.23
CA LEU A 19 2.17 -15.10 -4.41
C LEU A 19 1.47 -16.26 -5.13
N ASN A 20 0.32 -16.70 -4.62
CA ASN A 20 -0.40 -17.86 -5.16
C ASN A 20 -1.17 -17.53 -6.46
N GLN A 21 -0.89 -16.39 -7.12
CA GLN A 21 -1.26 -16.12 -8.51
C GLN A 21 -0.07 -16.15 -9.49
N ILE A 22 1.16 -16.03 -8.99
CA ILE A 22 2.37 -15.97 -9.81
C ILE A 22 2.93 -17.39 -10.03
N GLY A 23 2.80 -18.28 -9.04
CA GLY A 23 3.20 -19.68 -9.15
C GLY A 23 4.24 -20.03 -8.10
N THR A 24 5.47 -19.55 -8.30
CA THR A 24 6.61 -19.82 -7.41
C THR A 24 7.11 -18.58 -6.67
N LEU A 25 7.91 -18.80 -5.62
CA LEU A 25 8.59 -17.72 -4.90
C LEU A 25 9.60 -16.99 -5.80
N THR A 26 10.36 -17.72 -6.62
CA THR A 26 11.33 -17.13 -7.55
C THR A 26 10.67 -16.17 -8.53
N GLU A 27 9.58 -16.60 -9.18
CA GLU A 27 8.83 -15.73 -10.10
C GLU A 27 8.21 -14.53 -9.37
N THR A 28 7.82 -14.70 -8.11
CA THR A 28 7.33 -13.60 -7.27
C THR A 28 8.45 -12.57 -7.03
N LEU A 29 9.66 -13.02 -6.69
CA LEU A 29 10.81 -12.14 -6.48
C LEU A 29 11.19 -11.41 -7.78
N GLU A 30 11.23 -12.12 -8.92
CA GLU A 30 11.48 -11.52 -10.24
C GLU A 30 10.43 -10.44 -10.59
N ALA A 31 9.16 -10.68 -10.26
CA ALA A 31 8.08 -9.73 -10.48
C ALA A 31 8.23 -8.46 -9.62
N ILE A 32 8.60 -8.63 -8.34
CA ILE A 32 8.87 -7.51 -7.42
C ILE A 32 10.07 -6.70 -7.90
N GLU A 33 11.19 -7.37 -8.20
CA GLU A 33 12.41 -6.71 -8.68
C GLU A 33 12.17 -5.95 -9.99
N SER A 34 11.47 -6.57 -10.94
CA SER A 34 11.12 -5.94 -12.22
C SER A 34 10.31 -4.65 -12.03
N ALA A 35 9.36 -4.65 -11.09
CA ALA A 35 8.57 -3.46 -10.78
C ALA A 35 9.43 -2.37 -10.11
N GLN A 36 10.21 -2.74 -9.10
CA GLN A 36 11.08 -1.81 -8.36
C GLN A 36 12.13 -1.16 -9.29
N ARG A 37 12.74 -1.93 -10.20
CA ARG A 37 13.71 -1.42 -11.19
C ARG A 37 13.08 -0.46 -12.19
N ALA A 38 11.78 -0.58 -12.46
CA ALA A 38 11.03 0.37 -13.28
C ALA A 38 10.53 1.59 -12.49
N GLY A 39 10.93 1.74 -11.21
CA GLY A 39 10.48 2.82 -10.33
C GLY A 39 9.04 2.65 -9.85
N TRP A 40 8.44 1.48 -10.01
CA TRP A 40 7.10 1.17 -9.50
C TRP A 40 7.19 0.66 -8.06
N THR A 41 6.11 0.86 -7.30
CA THR A 41 5.95 0.18 -6.01
C THR A 41 5.41 -1.23 -6.20
N ALA A 42 5.91 -2.19 -5.42
CA ALA A 42 5.33 -3.51 -5.32
C ALA A 42 4.60 -3.61 -3.97
N VAL A 43 3.30 -3.83 -3.99
CA VAL A 43 2.47 -3.97 -2.77
C VAL A 43 2.20 -5.45 -2.55
N ILE A 44 2.80 -6.03 -1.51
CA ILE A 44 2.55 -7.43 -1.16
C ILE A 44 1.14 -7.57 -0.62
N SER A 45 0.37 -8.54 -1.13
CA SER A 45 -1.07 -8.62 -0.87
C SER A 45 -1.55 -10.02 -0.51
N HIS A 46 -2.47 -10.03 0.45
CA HIS A 46 -3.27 -11.20 0.79
C HIS A 46 -4.30 -11.59 -0.30
N ARG A 47 -5.05 -12.66 -0.06
CA ARG A 47 -6.29 -13.02 -0.77
C ARG A 47 -7.54 -12.97 0.11
N SER A 48 -8.72 -13.12 -0.49
CA SER A 48 -10.01 -13.09 0.21
C SER A 48 -10.22 -14.31 1.11
N GLY A 49 -9.77 -15.50 0.69
CA GLY A 49 -9.64 -16.69 1.54
C GLY A 49 -8.19 -16.86 1.95
N GLU A 50 -7.83 -16.34 3.13
CA GLU A 50 -6.49 -16.51 3.71
C GLU A 50 -6.53 -17.53 4.85
N THR A 51 -5.35 -18.00 5.20
CA THR A 51 -5.10 -18.75 6.44
C THR A 51 -4.38 -17.84 7.44
N GLU A 52 -3.90 -18.41 8.55
CA GLU A 52 -3.05 -17.70 9.50
C GLU A 52 -1.59 -17.57 9.01
N ASP A 53 -1.19 -18.25 7.93
CA ASP A 53 0.15 -18.15 7.32
C ASP A 53 0.58 -16.71 7.08
N ASP A 54 1.58 -16.24 7.80
CA ASP A 54 1.99 -14.85 7.84
C ASP A 54 3.20 -14.54 6.96
N PHE A 55 3.62 -15.49 6.11
CA PHE A 55 4.81 -15.40 5.27
C PHE A 55 4.87 -14.13 4.39
N ILE A 56 3.72 -13.58 4.00
CA ILE A 56 3.69 -12.34 3.22
C ILE A 56 4.20 -11.11 4.00
N ALA A 57 4.21 -11.15 5.34
CA ALA A 57 4.84 -10.14 6.17
C ALA A 57 6.36 -10.21 6.04
N ASP A 58 6.96 -11.40 6.19
CA ASP A 58 8.38 -11.63 5.97
C ASP A 58 8.80 -11.23 4.56
N LEU A 59 8.03 -11.61 3.54
CA LEU A 59 8.31 -11.25 2.16
C LEU A 59 8.30 -9.73 1.95
N ALA A 60 7.36 -9.01 2.55
CA ALA A 60 7.27 -7.55 2.44
C ALA A 60 8.50 -6.86 3.02
N VAL A 61 9.02 -7.36 4.15
CA VAL A 61 10.23 -6.83 4.79
C VAL A 61 11.48 -7.22 3.99
N ALA A 62 11.63 -8.51 3.66
CA ALA A 62 12.80 -9.04 2.95
C ALA A 62 13.03 -8.40 1.58
N THR A 63 11.95 -8.04 0.87
CA THR A 63 12.04 -7.42 -0.45
C THR A 63 12.09 -5.89 -0.42
N GLY A 64 12.06 -5.28 0.77
CA GLY A 64 12.00 -3.83 0.90
C GLY A 64 10.80 -3.21 0.16
N ALA A 65 9.67 -3.95 0.07
CA ALA A 65 8.49 -3.53 -0.67
C ALA A 65 7.92 -2.19 -0.16
N GLY A 66 8.08 -1.94 1.15
CA GLY A 66 7.63 -0.72 1.83
C GLY A 66 6.10 -0.64 2.01
N GLN A 67 5.33 -1.52 1.36
CA GLN A 67 3.88 -1.55 1.43
C GLN A 67 3.36 -3.00 1.47
N ILE A 68 2.38 -3.23 2.35
CA ILE A 68 1.64 -4.48 2.45
C ILE A 68 0.13 -4.19 2.53
N LYS A 69 -0.66 -5.02 1.87
CA LYS A 69 -2.12 -4.99 1.88
C LYS A 69 -2.65 -6.30 2.43
N THR A 70 -2.88 -6.34 3.74
CA THR A 70 -3.32 -7.55 4.44
C THR A 70 -4.69 -7.42 5.14
N GLY A 71 -5.50 -6.43 4.77
CA GLY A 71 -6.90 -6.29 5.22
C GLY A 71 -7.04 -5.37 6.43
N ALA A 72 -8.19 -5.41 7.10
CA ALA A 72 -8.34 -4.77 8.41
C ALA A 72 -7.66 -5.64 9.48
N PRO A 73 -7.18 -5.07 10.60
CA PRO A 73 -6.67 -5.82 11.75
C PRO A 73 -7.83 -6.46 12.53
N ALA A 74 -8.58 -7.33 11.84
CA ALA A 74 -9.74 -8.03 12.31
C ALA A 74 -9.79 -9.41 11.66
N ARG A 75 -10.19 -10.42 12.45
CA ARG A 75 -10.08 -11.86 12.17
C ARG A 75 -8.62 -12.35 12.23
N SER A 76 -8.43 -13.54 12.78
CA SER A 76 -7.11 -14.09 13.11
C SER A 76 -6.19 -14.18 11.89
N GLU A 77 -6.72 -14.62 10.74
CA GLU A 77 -6.03 -14.67 9.45
C GLU A 77 -5.31 -13.36 9.09
N ARG A 78 -5.90 -12.19 9.44
CA ARG A 78 -5.36 -10.87 9.10
C ARG A 78 -4.43 -10.38 10.21
N THR A 79 -4.88 -10.53 11.46
CA THR A 79 -4.11 -10.16 12.64
C THR A 79 -2.77 -10.90 12.70
N ALA A 80 -2.69 -12.16 12.26
CA ALA A 80 -1.44 -12.92 12.20
C ALA A 80 -0.33 -12.19 11.44
N LYS A 81 -0.65 -11.54 10.31
CA LYS A 81 0.35 -10.81 9.49
C LYS A 81 0.81 -9.53 10.17
N TYR A 82 -0.10 -8.87 10.89
CA TYR A 82 0.26 -7.69 11.68
C TYR A 82 1.14 -8.06 12.87
N ASN A 83 0.79 -9.13 13.59
CA ASN A 83 1.60 -9.65 14.69
C ASN A 83 3.00 -10.03 14.17
N ARG A 84 3.08 -10.70 13.02
CA ARG A 84 4.36 -11.03 12.41
C ARG A 84 5.21 -9.80 12.07
N LEU A 85 4.59 -8.72 11.59
CA LEU A 85 5.31 -7.45 11.37
C LEU A 85 5.83 -6.85 12.68
N LEU A 86 5.06 -6.92 13.76
CA LEU A 86 5.51 -6.48 15.09
C LEU A 86 6.65 -7.36 15.62
N ASP A 87 6.59 -8.66 15.39
CA ASP A 87 7.67 -9.59 15.78
C ASP A 87 8.96 -9.31 14.99
N ILE A 88 8.86 -9.04 13.69
CA ILE A 88 9.99 -8.66 12.84
C ILE A 88 10.57 -7.31 13.30
N GLU A 89 9.72 -6.32 13.58
CA GLU A 89 10.16 -5.02 14.11
C GLU A 89 10.90 -5.19 15.44
N ALA A 90 10.33 -5.97 16.37
CA ALA A 90 10.96 -6.26 17.66
C ALA A 90 12.31 -6.98 17.51
N ALA A 91 12.42 -7.90 16.56
CA ALA A 91 13.67 -8.63 16.27
C ALA A 91 14.75 -7.74 15.65
N LEU A 92 14.37 -6.78 14.79
CA LEU A 92 15.28 -5.81 14.18
C LEU A 92 15.71 -4.70 15.14
N GLY A 93 14.88 -4.38 16.15
CA GLY A 93 15.19 -3.37 17.16
C GLY A 93 15.50 -2.01 16.54
N GLY A 94 16.67 -1.45 16.84
CA GLY A 94 17.09 -0.13 16.34
C GLY A 94 17.34 -0.05 14.83
N GLU A 95 17.48 -1.19 14.15
CA GLU A 95 17.67 -1.28 12.70
C GLU A 95 16.33 -1.30 11.93
N ALA A 96 15.20 -1.34 12.64
CA ALA A 96 13.88 -1.31 12.01
C ALA A 96 13.59 0.07 11.40
N HIS A 97 13.21 0.09 10.11
CA HIS A 97 12.87 1.33 9.41
C HIS A 97 11.45 1.29 8.82
N TYR A 98 10.56 2.12 9.37
CA TYR A 98 9.25 2.39 8.77
C TYR A 98 9.35 3.48 7.69
N ALA A 99 9.18 3.09 6.43
CA ALA A 99 9.39 4.00 5.29
C ALA A 99 8.38 5.16 5.21
N GLY A 100 7.16 5.00 5.72
CA GLY A 100 6.08 5.99 5.60
C GLY A 100 5.89 6.45 4.15
N TRP A 101 5.85 7.77 3.90
CA TRP A 101 5.68 8.32 2.55
C TRP A 101 6.88 8.12 1.62
N SER A 102 8.07 7.84 2.16
CA SER A 102 9.26 7.66 1.32
C SER A 102 9.20 6.40 0.44
N CYS A 103 8.30 5.46 0.75
CA CYS A 103 8.06 4.29 -0.11
C CYS A 103 7.33 4.63 -1.41
N ILE A 104 6.64 5.78 -1.52
CA ILE A 104 5.86 6.18 -2.70
C ILE A 104 6.69 7.13 -3.58
N ARG A 105 7.84 6.64 -4.05
CA ARG A 105 8.86 7.43 -4.77
C ARG A 105 8.32 8.11 -6.03
N GLN A 106 7.33 7.50 -6.67
CA GLN A 106 6.72 7.96 -7.91
C GLN A 106 5.83 9.21 -7.75
N LEU A 107 5.41 9.58 -6.53
CA LEU A 107 4.55 10.75 -6.28
C LEU A 107 5.27 11.95 -5.63
N GLY A 108 6.56 11.81 -5.29
CA GLY A 108 7.31 12.85 -4.59
C GLY A 108 7.00 12.90 -3.08
N PRO A 109 7.34 14.00 -2.39
CA PRO A 109 7.20 14.10 -0.93
C PRO A 109 5.73 14.06 -0.49
N LYS A 110 5.51 13.72 0.79
CA LYS A 110 4.19 13.75 1.43
C LYS A 110 3.52 15.11 1.14
N PRO A 111 2.29 15.14 0.59
CA PRO A 111 1.58 16.40 0.40
C PRO A 111 1.39 17.07 1.76
N VAL A 112 1.83 18.32 1.87
CA VAL A 112 1.50 19.19 3.00
C VAL A 112 -0.01 19.37 2.94
N ARG A 113 -0.72 19.11 4.05
CA ARG A 113 -2.13 19.47 4.11
C ARG A 113 -2.19 20.98 4.00
N GLU A 114 -2.61 21.49 2.84
CA GLU A 114 -3.19 22.84 2.79
C GLU A 114 -4.30 22.85 3.84
N GLU A 115 -4.22 23.82 4.74
CA GLU A 115 -5.18 24.03 5.80
C GLU A 115 -6.57 24.01 5.17
N ALA A 116 -7.30 22.90 5.36
CA ALA A 116 -8.57 22.65 4.69
C ALA A 116 -9.40 23.92 4.86
N ALA A 117 -9.69 24.60 3.74
CA ALA A 117 -10.37 25.89 3.72
C ALA A 117 -11.44 25.87 4.79
N ARG A 118 -11.21 26.64 5.88
CA ARG A 118 -12.11 26.69 7.05
C ARG A 118 -13.53 26.74 6.50
N PRO A 119 -14.44 25.83 6.91
CA PRO A 119 -15.80 25.88 6.43
C PRO A 119 -16.32 27.30 6.69
N ARG A 120 -16.72 28.01 5.63
CA ARG A 120 -17.18 29.39 5.76
C ARG A 120 -18.25 29.45 6.85
N PRO A 121 -18.19 30.41 7.78
CA PRO A 121 -19.16 30.53 8.84
C PRO A 121 -20.57 30.54 8.25
N ARG A 122 -21.49 29.84 8.94
CA ARG A 122 -22.87 29.57 8.50
C ARG A 122 -23.67 30.83 8.10
N ALA A 123 -23.18 32.02 8.47
CA ALA A 123 -23.76 33.33 8.20
C ALA A 123 -23.78 33.74 6.72
N GLU A 124 -22.97 33.14 5.83
CA GLU A 124 -22.95 33.51 4.40
C GLU A 124 -23.91 32.72 3.50
N ARG A 125 -24.68 31.78 4.06
CA ARG A 125 -25.72 31.07 3.29
C ARG A 125 -26.94 31.98 3.12
N ARG A 126 -26.88 32.90 2.15
CA ARG A 126 -28.05 33.67 1.71
C ARG A 126 -29.17 32.70 1.33
N ARG A 127 -30.32 32.78 2.01
CA ARG A 127 -31.54 32.07 1.58
C ARG A 127 -31.98 32.65 0.22
N PRO A 128 -32.36 31.82 -0.75
CA PRO A 128 -32.95 32.31 -1.99
C PRO A 128 -34.26 33.05 -1.69
N PRO A 129 -34.60 34.10 -2.46
CA PRO A 129 -35.82 34.87 -2.24
C PRO A 129 -37.05 33.97 -2.45
N ARG A 130 -37.98 34.01 -1.49
CA ARG A 130 -39.28 33.35 -1.62
C ARG A 130 -40.07 34.08 -2.70
N THR A 131 -40.41 33.39 -3.78
CA THR A 131 -41.42 33.84 -4.73
C THR A 131 -42.76 33.90 -4.01
N ARG A 132 -43.39 35.07 -3.97
CA ARG A 132 -44.79 35.21 -3.59
C ARG A 132 -45.64 35.00 -4.84
N HIS A 133 -46.60 34.07 -4.76
CA HIS A 133 -47.79 34.08 -5.62
C HIS A 133 -48.85 34.95 -4.96
#